data_AF-A0A958T9T0-F1
#
_entry.id   AF-A0A958T9T0-F1
#
_cell.length_a   1.000
_cell.length_b   1.000
_cell.length_c   1.000
_cell.angle_alpha   90.00
_cell.angle_beta   90.00
_cell.angle_gamma   90.00
#
_symmetry.space_group_name_H-M   'P 1'
#
loop_
_entity.id
_entity.type
_entity.pdbx_description
1 polymer ?
#
loop_
_entity_poly.entity_id
_entity_poly.type
_entity_poly.pdbx_seq_one_letter_code
_entity_poly.pdbx_strand_id
1 'polypeptide(L)'
;PDGDGWGGPSSENPYFNQIATHSYSVGNDFNHQSARTKEYVKRVIKQWVEEFHIDGFRWDLTKGFTQNCTNNESCTNSYQADRVAILKQYADYSWSLDPDHYVIFEHLGQDNEEQEWANYRLDEGKGIMLWGIMNSQYNQLTMGYASSSNFDRMGYLSRGFNGPRLVGYAESHDEERLMYRNLQYGNSSGGYDVTNLNTALSRMPALGAVTLTIPGPKMVWHFGDLGMENSIFTCDNGTVNEPGGTDGDCKLSTKPQPQWTNNWLGDSNRSQIYEAWSRLNALKINKDVFEGSYSIDSGDLTPRIFIWDDALPSTELKNVVILANFDVVAQNVVPDFPYTGTWYDLMDDTGSTSINVSSTTATINLQPGEFKIYGNQAVMTLGLEEFETTNVRLYPNPTNGVFTLNTNTSSVSIYDLTGKLVKQFDGNFTSGYSFDISNLTKSIYLVTIKTDSGALKTTKLVKF
;
A
#
# COMPACT_ATOMS: atom_id res chain seq x y z
N PRO A 1 -14.87 21.01 -27.16
CA PRO A 1 -14.03 21.47 -28.29
C PRO A 1 -12.98 22.45 -27.77
N ASP A 2 -11.69 22.14 -27.97
CA ASP A 2 -10.56 22.74 -27.25
C ASP A 2 -10.15 24.14 -27.72
N GLY A 3 -11.02 24.83 -28.46
CA GLY A 3 -10.84 26.24 -28.85
C GLY A 3 -9.67 26.54 -29.78
N ASP A 4 -8.96 25.52 -30.27
CA ASP A 4 -7.76 25.65 -31.12
C ASP A 4 -8.06 25.92 -32.61
N GLY A 5 -9.33 25.84 -33.02
CA GLY A 5 -9.80 26.15 -34.37
C GLY A 5 -9.70 25.00 -35.37
N TRP A 6 -9.27 23.79 -34.98
CA TRP A 6 -9.03 22.68 -35.93
C TRP A 6 -10.11 21.59 -35.98
N GLY A 7 -11.14 21.68 -35.15
CA GLY A 7 -12.25 20.70 -35.15
C GLY A 7 -11.79 19.29 -34.75
N GLY A 8 -12.71 18.32 -34.85
CA GLY A 8 -12.39 16.91 -34.58
C GLY A 8 -11.55 16.26 -35.69
N PRO A 9 -11.10 15.01 -35.50
CA PRO A 9 -10.29 14.30 -36.48
C PRO A 9 -10.98 14.19 -37.84
N SER A 10 -10.25 14.51 -38.92
CA SER A 10 -10.74 14.34 -40.29
C SER A 10 -10.73 12.87 -40.70
N SER A 11 -11.45 12.54 -41.78
CA SER A 11 -11.44 11.19 -42.37
C SER A 11 -10.09 10.78 -42.96
N GLU A 12 -9.15 11.72 -43.13
CA GLU A 12 -7.79 11.46 -43.57
C GLU A 12 -6.83 11.11 -42.41
N ASN A 13 -7.27 11.32 -41.16
CA ASN A 13 -6.45 10.99 -40.00
C ASN A 13 -6.29 9.47 -39.86
N PRO A 14 -5.04 8.95 -39.80
CA PRO A 14 -4.82 7.50 -39.79
C PRO A 14 -4.93 6.84 -38.41
N TYR A 15 -5.10 7.61 -37.35
CA TYR A 15 -5.00 7.16 -35.95
C TYR A 15 -6.32 7.24 -35.19
N PHE A 16 -7.06 8.33 -35.33
CA PHE A 16 -8.23 8.62 -34.52
C PHE A 16 -9.54 8.29 -35.23
N ASN A 17 -10.54 7.92 -34.45
CA ASN A 17 -11.93 7.90 -34.89
C ASN A 17 -12.44 9.33 -35.06
N GLN A 18 -13.25 9.57 -36.10
CA GLN A 18 -13.93 10.87 -36.26
C GLN A 18 -14.97 11.09 -35.16
N ILE A 19 -15.55 10.00 -34.66
CA ILE A 19 -16.52 9.96 -33.57
C ILE A 19 -16.10 8.82 -32.65
N ALA A 20 -15.98 9.09 -31.36
CA ALA A 20 -15.58 8.07 -30.40
C ALA A 20 -16.51 6.86 -30.41
N THR A 21 -15.93 5.67 -30.28
CA THR A 21 -16.66 4.39 -30.33
C THR A 21 -16.96 3.81 -28.94
N HIS A 22 -17.02 4.69 -27.94
CA HIS A 22 -17.38 4.43 -26.55
C HIS A 22 -17.96 5.70 -25.90
N SER A 23 -18.62 5.57 -24.74
CA SER A 23 -19.31 6.70 -24.08
C SER A 23 -18.44 7.61 -23.21
N TYR A 24 -17.16 7.29 -23.02
CA TYR A 24 -16.30 7.91 -22.00
C TYR A 24 -15.13 8.71 -22.58
N SER A 25 -15.23 9.13 -23.85
CA SER A 25 -14.11 9.79 -24.55
C SER A 25 -13.72 11.10 -23.89
N VAL A 26 -12.43 11.24 -23.58
CA VAL A 26 -11.78 12.49 -23.16
C VAL A 26 -10.82 12.92 -24.27
N GLY A 27 -11.27 13.86 -25.12
CA GLY A 27 -10.54 14.24 -26.33
C GLY A 27 -10.80 13.29 -27.51
N ASN A 28 -9.77 13.07 -28.35
CA ASN A 28 -9.86 12.28 -29.58
C ASN A 28 -9.57 10.79 -29.34
N ASP A 29 -10.53 9.94 -29.71
CA ASP A 29 -10.49 8.49 -29.53
C ASP A 29 -9.59 7.79 -30.57
N PHE A 30 -8.60 7.01 -30.12
CA PHE A 30 -7.72 6.25 -31.01
C PHE A 30 -8.44 5.01 -31.58
N ASN A 31 -8.40 4.85 -32.90
CA ASN A 31 -8.83 3.61 -33.53
C ASN A 31 -7.77 2.52 -33.35
N HIS A 32 -7.87 1.78 -32.25
CA HIS A 32 -6.95 0.69 -31.94
C HIS A 32 -7.08 -0.53 -32.87
N GLN A 33 -8.06 -0.58 -33.78
CA GLN A 33 -8.14 -1.62 -34.82
C GLN A 33 -7.28 -1.30 -36.05
N SER A 34 -6.92 -0.02 -36.25
CA SER A 34 -5.98 0.41 -37.30
C SER A 34 -4.59 -0.16 -37.08
N ALA A 35 -3.98 -0.74 -38.12
CA ALA A 35 -2.60 -1.22 -38.08
C ALA A 35 -1.61 -0.12 -37.68
N ARG A 36 -1.87 1.13 -38.08
CA ARG A 36 -1.00 2.28 -37.76
C ARG A 36 -1.05 2.63 -36.27
N THR A 37 -2.22 2.61 -35.66
CA THR A 37 -2.38 2.84 -34.22
C THR A 37 -1.73 1.70 -33.42
N LYS A 38 -1.93 0.44 -33.84
CA LYS A 38 -1.27 -0.72 -33.20
C LYS A 38 0.24 -0.59 -33.21
N GLU A 39 0.82 -0.21 -34.34
CA GLU A 39 2.26 0.02 -34.47
C GLU A 39 2.75 1.18 -33.61
N TYR A 40 2.01 2.29 -33.60
CA TYR A 40 2.32 3.44 -32.73
C TYR A 40 2.36 3.04 -31.25
N VAL A 41 1.32 2.35 -30.75
CA VAL A 41 1.25 1.88 -29.37
C VAL A 41 2.40 0.92 -29.05
N LYS A 42 2.70 -0.03 -29.94
CA LYS A 42 3.85 -0.95 -29.76
C LYS A 42 5.19 -0.21 -29.69
N ARG A 43 5.40 0.82 -30.50
CA ARG A 43 6.60 1.66 -30.44
C ARG A 43 6.70 2.41 -29.10
N VAL A 44 5.58 2.92 -28.59
CA VAL A 44 5.53 3.54 -27.26
C VAL A 44 5.89 2.52 -26.19
N ILE A 45 5.23 1.35 -26.15
CA ILE A 45 5.55 0.27 -25.19
C ILE A 45 7.04 -0.04 -25.24
N LYS A 46 7.58 -0.28 -26.44
CA LYS A 46 8.99 -0.63 -26.62
C LYS A 46 9.93 0.43 -26.07
N GLN A 47 9.69 1.69 -26.40
CA GLN A 47 10.52 2.80 -25.92
C GLN A 47 10.55 2.85 -24.38
N TRP A 48 9.40 2.75 -23.74
CA TRP A 48 9.33 2.83 -22.27
C TRP A 48 9.94 1.62 -21.57
N VAL A 49 9.76 0.43 -22.12
CA VAL A 49 10.34 -0.80 -21.55
C VAL A 49 11.85 -0.87 -21.79
N GLU A 50 12.32 -0.68 -23.02
CA GLU A 50 13.74 -0.88 -23.36
C GLU A 50 14.64 0.32 -23.04
N GLU A 51 14.13 1.56 -23.10
CA GLU A 51 14.98 2.76 -22.94
C GLU A 51 14.77 3.44 -21.59
N PHE A 52 13.56 3.41 -21.05
CA PHE A 52 13.25 3.97 -19.72
C PHE A 52 13.18 2.90 -18.62
N HIS A 53 13.21 1.62 -18.98
CA HIS A 53 13.26 0.49 -18.05
C HIS A 53 12.16 0.53 -16.97
N ILE A 54 10.93 0.87 -17.38
CA ILE A 54 9.79 0.78 -16.47
C ILE A 54 9.38 -0.69 -16.28
N ASP A 55 8.94 -1.04 -15.07
CA ASP A 55 8.52 -2.41 -14.75
C ASP A 55 7.08 -2.72 -15.19
N GLY A 56 6.31 -1.72 -15.62
CA GLY A 56 4.89 -1.92 -15.87
C GLY A 56 4.12 -0.73 -16.43
N PHE A 57 2.95 -1.03 -17.00
CA PHE A 57 1.96 -0.02 -17.41
C PHE A 57 0.63 -0.21 -16.67
N ARG A 58 0.07 0.90 -16.18
CA ARG A 58 -1.37 1.02 -15.90
C ARG A 58 -2.05 1.62 -17.13
N TRP A 59 -2.85 0.81 -17.81
CA TRP A 59 -3.62 1.20 -18.98
C TRP A 59 -4.89 1.92 -18.56
N ASP A 60 -4.99 3.18 -18.96
CA ASP A 60 -6.13 4.05 -18.72
C ASP A 60 -7.30 3.73 -19.65
N LEU A 61 -8.51 3.80 -19.10
CA LEU A 61 -9.76 3.76 -19.83
C LEU A 61 -9.84 2.60 -20.82
N THR A 62 -9.50 1.38 -20.38
CA THR A 62 -9.43 0.21 -21.26
C THR A 62 -10.77 -0.12 -21.94
N LYS A 63 -11.90 0.32 -21.36
CA LYS A 63 -13.22 0.26 -21.99
C LYS A 63 -13.27 0.99 -23.34
N GLY A 64 -12.46 2.04 -23.53
CA GLY A 64 -12.40 2.85 -24.75
C GLY A 64 -11.75 2.16 -25.96
N PHE A 65 -11.10 1.01 -25.78
CA PHE A 65 -10.42 0.31 -26.86
C PHE A 65 -11.38 -0.42 -27.83
N THR A 66 -12.69 -0.40 -27.57
CA THR A 66 -13.70 -1.01 -28.43
C THR A 66 -14.09 -0.11 -29.60
N GLN A 67 -14.45 -0.71 -30.72
CA GLN A 67 -15.01 -0.03 -31.89
C GLN A 67 -16.54 -0.21 -32.03
N ASN A 68 -17.20 -0.80 -31.03
CA ASN A 68 -18.59 -1.27 -31.16
C ASN A 68 -19.64 -0.37 -30.48
N CYS A 69 -19.24 0.65 -29.70
CA CYS A 69 -20.12 1.27 -28.69
C CYS A 69 -20.25 2.79 -28.78
N THR A 70 -20.49 3.33 -29.98
CA THR A 70 -20.70 4.78 -30.17
C THR A 70 -21.90 5.31 -29.36
N ASN A 71 -21.64 6.23 -28.44
CA ASN A 71 -22.65 6.89 -27.58
C ASN A 71 -23.62 5.93 -26.88
N ASN A 72 -23.15 4.74 -26.49
CA ASN A 72 -23.95 3.74 -25.80
C ASN A 72 -23.22 3.24 -24.56
N GLU A 73 -23.64 3.74 -23.40
CA GLU A 73 -22.99 3.42 -22.13
C GLU A 73 -23.21 1.96 -21.72
N SER A 74 -24.40 1.42 -21.96
CA SER A 74 -24.69 0.01 -21.71
C SER A 74 -23.81 -0.90 -22.56
N CYS A 75 -23.60 -0.55 -23.84
CA CYS A 75 -22.65 -1.26 -24.71
C CYS A 75 -21.22 -1.13 -24.18
N THR A 76 -20.79 0.09 -23.84
CA THR A 76 -19.43 0.38 -23.37
C THR A 76 -19.09 -0.43 -22.10
N ASN A 77 -20.06 -0.59 -21.19
CA ASN A 77 -19.90 -1.36 -19.95
C ASN A 77 -20.14 -2.86 -20.10
N SER A 78 -20.76 -3.31 -21.20
CA SER A 78 -20.90 -4.73 -21.50
C SER A 78 -19.60 -5.30 -22.07
N TYR A 79 -19.41 -6.62 -21.96
CA TYR A 79 -18.29 -7.33 -22.57
C TYR A 79 -18.08 -6.98 -24.05
N GLN A 80 -16.83 -6.67 -24.44
CA GLN A 80 -16.47 -6.41 -25.85
C GLN A 80 -15.26 -7.26 -26.28
N ALA A 81 -15.51 -8.25 -27.14
CA ALA A 81 -14.46 -9.17 -27.61
C ALA A 81 -13.30 -8.48 -28.34
N ASP A 82 -13.58 -7.38 -29.04
CA ASP A 82 -12.59 -6.67 -29.86
C ASP A 82 -11.54 -5.95 -29.01
N ARG A 83 -11.96 -5.33 -27.89
CA ARG A 83 -11.02 -4.72 -26.94
C ARG A 83 -10.27 -5.77 -26.11
N VAL A 84 -10.91 -6.89 -25.80
CA VAL A 84 -10.23 -8.02 -25.13
C VAL A 84 -9.06 -8.50 -25.98
N ALA A 85 -9.30 -8.75 -27.27
CA ALA A 85 -8.26 -9.22 -28.19
C ALA A 85 -7.13 -8.19 -28.35
N ILE A 86 -7.45 -6.90 -28.49
CA ILE A 86 -6.41 -5.88 -28.72
C ILE A 86 -5.54 -5.63 -27.49
N LEU A 87 -6.14 -5.64 -26.29
CA LEU A 87 -5.42 -5.43 -25.04
C LEU A 87 -4.53 -6.64 -24.71
N LYS A 88 -4.98 -7.87 -24.97
CA LYS A 88 -4.11 -9.07 -24.91
C LYS A 88 -2.93 -8.96 -25.87
N GLN A 89 -3.16 -8.47 -27.10
CA GLN A 89 -2.09 -8.27 -28.07
C GLN A 89 -1.01 -7.29 -27.56
N TYR A 90 -1.39 -6.21 -26.87
CA TYR A 90 -0.43 -5.27 -26.30
C TYR A 90 0.29 -5.86 -25.07
N ALA A 91 -0.41 -6.61 -24.22
CA ALA A 91 0.20 -7.32 -23.10
C ALA A 91 1.23 -8.36 -23.57
N ASP A 92 0.88 -9.19 -24.56
CA ASP A 92 1.79 -10.17 -25.13
C ASP A 92 3.03 -9.50 -25.76
N TYR A 93 2.85 -8.33 -26.37
CA TYR A 93 3.97 -7.56 -26.89
C TYR A 93 4.87 -7.03 -25.77
N SER A 94 4.34 -6.45 -24.69
CA SER A 94 5.19 -6.02 -23.57
C SER A 94 5.94 -7.20 -22.96
N TRP A 95 5.28 -8.35 -22.79
CA TRP A 95 5.91 -9.58 -22.29
C TRP A 95 6.95 -10.20 -23.22
N SER A 96 6.90 -9.89 -24.51
CA SER A 96 7.95 -10.30 -25.45
C SER A 96 9.23 -9.46 -25.34
N LEU A 97 9.13 -8.25 -24.79
CA LEU A 97 10.25 -7.36 -24.53
C LEU A 97 10.83 -7.60 -23.13
N ASP A 98 9.95 -7.77 -22.14
CA ASP A 98 10.28 -8.08 -20.76
C ASP A 98 9.30 -9.12 -20.19
N PRO A 99 9.76 -10.37 -19.96
CA PRO A 99 8.93 -11.43 -19.39
C PRO A 99 8.36 -11.17 -17.99
N ASP A 100 8.81 -10.18 -17.23
CA ASP A 100 8.26 -9.91 -15.90
C ASP A 100 7.43 -8.61 -15.84
N HIS A 101 7.27 -7.94 -16.98
CA HIS A 101 6.58 -6.65 -17.07
C HIS A 101 5.12 -6.71 -16.59
N TYR A 102 4.75 -5.81 -15.67
CA TYR A 102 3.40 -5.68 -15.15
C TYR A 102 2.46 -5.02 -16.16
N VAL A 103 1.27 -5.61 -16.32
CA VAL A 103 0.18 -5.05 -17.12
C VAL A 103 -1.01 -4.88 -16.20
N ILE A 104 -1.42 -3.64 -15.95
CA ILE A 104 -2.51 -3.29 -15.02
C ILE A 104 -3.59 -2.54 -15.80
N PHE A 105 -4.84 -2.97 -15.75
CA PHE A 105 -5.95 -2.28 -16.41
C PHE A 105 -6.82 -1.54 -15.40
N GLU A 106 -7.10 -0.28 -15.67
CA GLU A 106 -8.33 0.33 -15.18
C GLU A 106 -9.45 0.02 -16.18
N HIS A 107 -10.38 -0.80 -15.70
CA HIS A 107 -11.49 -1.30 -16.49
C HIS A 107 -12.81 -1.09 -15.74
N LEU A 108 -12.89 -1.54 -14.49
CA LEU A 108 -14.05 -1.38 -13.61
C LEU A 108 -15.34 -1.85 -14.30
N GLY A 109 -15.26 -3.04 -14.87
CA GLY A 109 -16.29 -3.63 -15.73
C GLY A 109 -16.99 -4.81 -15.09
N GLN A 110 -17.48 -5.72 -15.93
CA GLN A 110 -18.13 -6.94 -15.49
C GLN A 110 -17.10 -8.05 -15.20
N ASP A 111 -17.38 -8.89 -14.20
CA ASP A 111 -16.47 -9.95 -13.74
C ASP A 111 -16.06 -10.90 -14.87
N ASN A 112 -16.97 -11.20 -15.81
CA ASN A 112 -16.70 -12.10 -16.94
C ASN A 112 -15.67 -11.55 -17.94
N GLU A 113 -15.59 -10.23 -18.13
CA GLU A 113 -14.57 -9.60 -18.98
C GLU A 113 -13.24 -9.51 -18.23
N GLU A 114 -13.27 -9.05 -16.97
CA GLU A 114 -12.08 -8.92 -16.13
C GLU A 114 -11.37 -10.26 -15.89
N GLN A 115 -12.11 -11.33 -15.63
CA GLN A 115 -11.53 -12.67 -15.41
C GLN A 115 -10.79 -13.19 -16.64
N GLU A 116 -11.19 -12.78 -17.86
CA GLU A 116 -10.56 -13.26 -19.08
C GLU A 116 -9.11 -12.72 -19.22
N TRP A 117 -8.86 -11.52 -18.71
CA TRP A 117 -7.52 -10.91 -18.64
C TRP A 117 -6.76 -11.36 -17.39
N ALA A 118 -7.41 -11.40 -16.24
CA ALA A 118 -6.79 -11.84 -14.98
C ALA A 118 -6.21 -13.26 -15.09
N ASN A 119 -6.93 -14.15 -15.76
CA ASN A 119 -6.54 -15.55 -15.91
C ASN A 119 -5.71 -15.83 -17.18
N TYR A 120 -5.44 -14.81 -18.00
CA TYR A 120 -4.72 -14.99 -19.26
C TYR A 120 -3.26 -15.37 -19.02
N ARG A 121 -2.84 -16.55 -19.53
CA ARG A 121 -1.47 -17.10 -19.41
C ARG A 121 -1.00 -17.24 -17.96
N LEU A 122 -1.93 -17.45 -17.02
CA LEU A 122 -1.62 -17.54 -15.58
C LEU A 122 -0.67 -18.71 -15.27
N ASP A 123 -0.75 -19.81 -16.02
CA ASP A 123 0.13 -20.98 -15.94
C ASP A 123 1.59 -20.67 -16.32
N GLU A 124 1.82 -19.56 -17.01
CA GLU A 124 3.15 -19.03 -17.33
C GLU A 124 3.64 -18.00 -16.30
N GLY A 125 2.96 -17.87 -15.16
CA GLY A 125 3.23 -16.84 -14.15
C GLY A 125 2.67 -15.46 -14.51
N LYS A 126 1.96 -15.32 -15.63
CA LYS A 126 1.37 -14.06 -16.10
C LYS A 126 0.00 -13.80 -15.46
N GLY A 127 -0.90 -13.16 -16.21
CA GLY A 127 -2.18 -12.65 -15.73
C GLY A 127 -2.12 -11.14 -15.62
N ILE A 128 -3.01 -10.48 -16.34
CA ILE A 128 -3.14 -9.02 -16.31
C ILE A 128 -3.77 -8.64 -14.97
N MET A 129 -3.25 -7.60 -14.34
CA MET A 129 -3.80 -7.09 -13.08
C MET A 129 -4.94 -6.09 -13.34
N LEU A 130 -5.92 -6.05 -12.45
CA LEU A 130 -7.13 -5.23 -12.60
C LEU A 130 -7.28 -4.30 -11.40
N TRP A 131 -7.65 -3.04 -11.65
CA TRP A 131 -8.07 -2.13 -10.58
C TRP A 131 -9.34 -2.63 -9.88
N GLY A 132 -9.30 -2.65 -8.55
CA GLY A 132 -10.38 -3.12 -7.70
C GLY A 132 -10.86 -2.04 -6.73
N ILE A 133 -11.68 -1.11 -7.21
CA ILE A 133 -12.27 -0.06 -6.37
C ILE A 133 -13.10 -0.65 -5.23
N MET A 134 -12.90 -0.16 -4.00
CA MET A 134 -13.77 -0.38 -2.83
C MET A 134 -13.98 0.90 -2.01
N ASN A 135 -13.80 2.08 -2.63
CA ASN A 135 -13.85 3.37 -1.94
C ASN A 135 -15.17 3.63 -1.20
N SER A 136 -16.32 3.34 -1.81
CA SER A 136 -17.62 3.60 -1.17
C SER A 136 -17.83 2.76 0.09
N GLN A 137 -17.38 1.51 0.05
CA GLN A 137 -17.50 0.53 1.12
C GLN A 137 -16.62 0.92 2.31
N TYR A 138 -15.34 1.21 2.03
CA TYR A 138 -14.40 1.65 3.05
C TYR A 138 -14.77 3.03 3.62
N ASN A 139 -15.37 3.92 2.83
CA ASN A 139 -15.92 5.18 3.35
C ASN A 139 -17.01 4.95 4.39
N GLN A 140 -18.00 4.10 4.09
CA GLN A 140 -19.05 3.77 5.06
C GLN A 140 -18.45 3.16 6.32
N LEU A 141 -17.52 2.21 6.15
CA LEU A 141 -16.83 1.56 7.25
C LEU A 141 -16.06 2.56 8.14
N THR A 142 -15.17 3.37 7.57
CA THR A 142 -14.33 4.30 8.37
C THR A 142 -15.15 5.41 9.02
N MET A 143 -16.23 5.86 8.37
CA MET A 143 -17.19 6.81 8.96
C MET A 143 -18.02 6.19 10.09
N GLY A 144 -18.10 4.86 10.21
CA GLY A 144 -18.89 4.18 11.24
C GLY A 144 -20.36 3.94 10.85
N TYR A 145 -20.62 3.70 9.57
CA TYR A 145 -21.94 3.32 9.04
C TYR A 145 -21.91 1.90 8.44
N ALA A 146 -22.77 1.00 8.93
CA ALA A 146 -22.84 -0.38 8.44
C ALA A 146 -23.45 -0.51 7.04
N SER A 147 -24.31 0.44 6.65
CA SER A 147 -24.98 0.38 5.35
C SER A 147 -23.96 0.49 4.22
N SER A 148 -23.95 -0.50 3.31
CA SER A 148 -23.03 -0.55 2.18
C SER A 148 -21.55 -0.64 2.56
N SER A 149 -21.21 -1.16 3.75
CA SER A 149 -19.81 -1.37 4.18
C SER A 149 -19.22 -2.72 3.76
N ASN A 150 -19.94 -3.55 2.99
CA ASN A 150 -19.44 -4.86 2.55
C ASN A 150 -18.33 -4.69 1.50
N PHE A 151 -17.11 -5.04 1.87
CA PHE A 151 -15.90 -4.95 1.05
C PHE A 151 -15.36 -6.33 0.64
N ASP A 152 -16.18 -7.38 0.64
CA ASP A 152 -15.75 -8.74 0.27
C ASP A 152 -15.11 -8.79 -1.13
N ARG A 153 -15.52 -7.84 -2.01
CA ARG A 153 -14.96 -7.65 -3.35
C ARG A 153 -13.54 -7.09 -3.41
N MET A 154 -12.92 -6.86 -2.25
CA MET A 154 -11.47 -6.62 -2.11
C MET A 154 -10.66 -7.91 -2.31
N GLY A 155 -11.30 -9.08 -2.16
CA GLY A 155 -10.73 -10.38 -2.50
C GLY A 155 -10.86 -10.72 -3.99
N TYR A 156 -9.77 -11.14 -4.62
CA TYR A 156 -9.75 -11.50 -6.05
C TYR A 156 -10.70 -12.66 -6.41
N LEU A 157 -10.97 -13.58 -5.48
CA LEU A 157 -11.83 -14.74 -5.71
C LEU A 157 -13.28 -14.33 -5.96
N SER A 158 -13.73 -13.20 -5.40
CA SER A 158 -15.09 -12.69 -5.60
C SER A 158 -15.36 -12.28 -7.05
N ARG A 159 -14.31 -12.16 -7.88
CA ARG A 159 -14.36 -11.75 -9.28
C ARG A 159 -14.04 -12.90 -10.24
N GLY A 160 -13.90 -14.12 -9.75
CA GLY A 160 -13.55 -15.29 -10.57
C GLY A 160 -12.09 -15.32 -11.03
N PHE A 161 -11.20 -14.59 -10.36
CA PHE A 161 -9.78 -14.63 -10.68
C PHE A 161 -9.16 -15.89 -10.05
N ASN A 162 -8.38 -16.64 -10.83
CA ASN A 162 -7.70 -17.86 -10.40
C ASN A 162 -6.37 -17.57 -9.69
N GLY A 163 -5.90 -16.32 -9.74
CA GLY A 163 -4.70 -15.87 -9.05
C GLY A 163 -4.85 -14.43 -8.55
N PRO A 164 -3.92 -13.96 -7.70
CA PRO A 164 -3.95 -12.65 -7.07
C PRO A 164 -3.64 -11.53 -8.07
N ARG A 165 -4.60 -11.23 -8.95
CA ARG A 165 -4.50 -10.22 -10.01
C ARG A 165 -5.42 -9.03 -9.80
N LEU A 166 -5.95 -8.85 -8.60
CA LEU A 166 -6.75 -7.68 -8.22
C LEU A 166 -5.89 -6.68 -7.45
N VAL A 167 -5.66 -5.50 -8.03
CA VAL A 167 -5.09 -4.32 -7.36
C VAL A 167 -6.21 -3.62 -6.62
N GLY A 168 -6.55 -4.15 -5.45
CA GLY A 168 -7.61 -3.61 -4.60
C GLY A 168 -7.22 -2.29 -3.94
N TYR A 169 -8.14 -1.34 -3.84
CA TYR A 169 -7.87 -0.04 -3.21
C TYR A 169 -9.09 0.56 -2.53
N ALA A 170 -8.82 1.33 -1.47
CA ALA A 170 -9.82 2.11 -0.75
C ALA A 170 -9.86 3.58 -1.20
N GLU A 171 -8.75 4.08 -1.77
CA GLU A 171 -8.61 5.45 -2.25
C GLU A 171 -7.85 5.47 -3.57
N SER A 172 -8.17 6.43 -4.43
CA SER A 172 -7.42 6.71 -5.64
C SER A 172 -7.44 8.22 -5.94
N HIS A 173 -7.03 8.59 -7.15
CA HIS A 173 -7.12 9.96 -7.64
C HIS A 173 -8.54 10.36 -8.09
N ASP A 174 -9.44 9.39 -8.28
CA ASP A 174 -10.78 9.64 -8.82
C ASP A 174 -11.87 9.77 -7.78
N GLU A 175 -11.71 9.10 -6.63
CA GLU A 175 -12.68 9.14 -5.54
C GLU A 175 -12.15 9.95 -4.35
N GLU A 176 -13.09 10.52 -3.59
CA GLU A 176 -12.74 11.32 -2.42
C GLU A 176 -12.06 10.49 -1.32
N ARG A 177 -11.15 11.13 -0.60
CA ARG A 177 -10.40 10.54 0.51
C ARG A 177 -11.29 10.15 1.68
N LEU A 178 -10.97 9.01 2.29
CA LEU A 178 -11.64 8.48 3.47
C LEU A 178 -11.54 9.45 4.64
N MET A 179 -10.34 9.98 4.91
CA MET A 179 -10.13 10.93 6.01
C MET A 179 -10.94 12.21 5.82
N TYR A 180 -10.99 12.76 4.60
CA TYR A 180 -11.83 13.94 4.34
C TYR A 180 -13.30 13.64 4.66
N ARG A 181 -13.82 12.48 4.21
CA ARG A 181 -15.20 12.07 4.49
C ARG A 181 -15.47 11.76 5.96
N ASN A 182 -14.52 11.16 6.67
CA ASN A 182 -14.60 10.96 8.13
C ASN A 182 -14.81 12.31 8.84
N LEU A 183 -14.03 13.34 8.48
CA LEU A 183 -14.13 14.67 9.10
C LEU A 183 -15.43 15.40 8.77
N GLN A 184 -15.99 15.18 7.58
CA GLN A 184 -17.23 15.85 7.17
C GLN A 184 -18.50 15.14 7.67
N TYR A 185 -18.48 13.80 7.71
CA TYR A 185 -19.72 13.00 7.79
C TYR A 185 -19.62 11.82 8.77
N GLY A 186 -18.51 11.70 9.51
CA GLY A 186 -18.30 10.62 10.47
C GLY A 186 -19.41 10.52 11.52
N ASN A 187 -19.72 9.29 11.90
CA ASN A 187 -20.68 8.98 12.96
C ASN A 187 -20.09 9.34 14.34
N SER A 188 -20.95 9.48 15.35
CA SER A 188 -20.53 9.74 16.72
C SER A 188 -21.45 9.10 17.73
N SER A 189 -20.89 8.75 18.90
CA SER A 189 -21.65 8.29 20.05
C SER A 189 -20.92 8.65 21.34
N GLY A 190 -21.61 9.35 22.24
CA GLY A 190 -21.03 9.81 23.50
C GLY A 190 -19.79 10.69 23.26
N GLY A 191 -18.64 10.27 23.82
CA GLY A 191 -17.37 11.00 23.67
C GLY A 191 -16.55 10.61 22.43
N TYR A 192 -17.02 9.66 21.61
CA TYR A 192 -16.32 9.21 20.41
C TYR A 192 -16.97 9.83 19.17
N ASP A 193 -16.24 10.71 18.49
CA ASP A 193 -16.72 11.49 17.35
C ASP A 193 -15.74 11.40 16.19
N VAL A 194 -16.14 10.72 15.10
CA VAL A 194 -15.29 10.50 13.92
C VAL A 194 -15.07 11.79 13.11
N THR A 195 -15.86 12.84 13.32
CA THR A 195 -15.59 14.15 12.70
C THR A 195 -14.40 14.88 13.35
N ASN A 196 -13.98 14.43 14.54
CA ASN A 196 -12.75 14.91 15.17
C ASN A 196 -11.51 14.29 14.52
N LEU A 197 -10.53 15.12 14.19
CA LEU A 197 -9.30 14.68 13.52
C LEU A 197 -8.58 13.54 14.24
N ASN A 198 -8.37 13.64 15.55
CA ASN A 198 -7.59 12.64 16.28
C ASN A 198 -8.36 11.30 16.40
N THR A 199 -9.69 11.36 16.54
CA THR A 199 -10.54 10.18 16.50
C THR A 199 -10.56 9.54 15.11
N ALA A 200 -10.60 10.33 14.03
CA ALA A 200 -10.54 9.81 12.68
C ALA A 200 -9.18 9.13 12.40
N LEU A 201 -8.08 9.79 12.79
CA LEU A 201 -6.72 9.28 12.62
C LEU A 201 -6.52 7.93 13.35
N SER A 202 -7.02 7.79 14.59
CA SER A 202 -6.85 6.56 15.37
C SER A 202 -7.57 5.33 14.78
N ARG A 203 -8.46 5.52 13.79
CA ARG A 203 -9.19 4.44 13.10
C ARG A 203 -8.45 3.92 11.86
N MET A 204 -7.53 4.71 11.31
CA MET A 204 -6.81 4.37 10.07
C MET A 204 -5.86 3.17 10.21
N PRO A 205 -5.26 2.85 11.37
CA PRO A 205 -4.55 1.59 11.56
C PRO A 205 -5.44 0.37 11.30
N ALA A 206 -6.70 0.39 11.78
CA ALA A 206 -7.66 -0.68 11.55
C ALA A 206 -8.03 -0.82 10.06
N LEU A 207 -8.11 0.28 9.31
CA LEU A 207 -8.29 0.24 7.85
C LEU A 207 -7.15 -0.55 7.19
N GLY A 208 -5.90 -0.29 7.57
CA GLY A 208 -4.75 -1.04 7.08
C GLY A 208 -4.89 -2.53 7.33
N ALA A 209 -5.32 -2.91 8.53
CA ALA A 209 -5.48 -4.32 8.93
C ALA A 209 -6.50 -5.06 8.05
N VAL A 210 -7.59 -4.40 7.62
CA VAL A 210 -8.65 -5.01 6.78
C VAL A 210 -8.51 -4.73 5.29
N THR A 211 -7.39 -4.15 4.85
CA THR A 211 -7.09 -3.86 3.44
C THR A 211 -5.78 -4.47 3.00
N LEU A 212 -4.68 -4.11 3.67
CA LEU A 212 -3.32 -4.43 3.25
C LEU A 212 -3.02 -5.91 3.39
N THR A 213 -3.55 -6.57 4.42
CA THR A 213 -3.32 -7.99 4.72
C THR A 213 -4.01 -8.95 3.75
N ILE A 214 -5.06 -8.51 3.05
CA ILE A 214 -5.78 -9.38 2.11
C ILE A 214 -4.83 -9.81 0.98
N PRO A 215 -4.72 -11.13 0.68
CA PRO A 215 -3.82 -11.65 -0.34
C PRO A 215 -3.94 -10.95 -1.71
N GLY A 216 -2.80 -10.83 -2.39
CA GLY A 216 -2.65 -10.12 -3.66
C GLY A 216 -2.41 -8.61 -3.52
N PRO A 217 -2.10 -7.93 -4.64
CA PRO A 217 -1.63 -6.55 -4.62
C PRO A 217 -2.68 -5.59 -4.06
N LYS A 218 -2.22 -4.54 -3.39
CA LYS A 218 -3.05 -3.46 -2.84
C LYS A 218 -2.40 -2.13 -3.17
N MET A 219 -3.22 -1.14 -3.52
CA MET A 219 -2.74 0.21 -3.78
C MET A 219 -3.06 1.11 -2.58
N VAL A 220 -2.03 1.78 -2.08
CA VAL A 220 -2.15 2.88 -1.12
C VAL A 220 -2.10 4.18 -1.89
N TRP A 221 -3.08 5.05 -1.67
CA TRP A 221 -3.06 6.38 -2.28
C TRP A 221 -2.16 7.32 -1.48
N HIS A 222 -1.51 8.25 -2.19
CA HIS A 222 -0.46 9.10 -1.65
C HIS A 222 -0.87 9.77 -0.33
N PHE A 223 -0.07 9.52 0.72
CA PHE A 223 -0.23 9.98 2.11
C PHE A 223 -1.43 9.43 2.89
N GLY A 224 -2.10 8.38 2.40
CA GLY A 224 -3.11 7.66 3.19
C GLY A 224 -2.53 7.05 4.47
N ASP A 225 -1.26 6.65 4.43
CA ASP A 225 -0.45 6.13 5.55
C ASP A 225 -0.10 7.18 6.61
N LEU A 226 -0.41 8.45 6.37
CA LEU A 226 -0.31 9.54 7.36
C LEU A 226 -1.66 10.22 7.63
N GLY A 227 -2.76 9.62 7.13
CA GLY A 227 -4.11 10.11 7.31
C GLY A 227 -4.38 11.44 6.61
N MET A 228 -3.94 11.61 5.36
CA MET A 228 -4.16 12.82 4.58
C MET A 228 -5.64 13.20 4.49
N GLU A 229 -5.98 14.33 5.11
CA GLU A 229 -7.36 14.77 5.31
C GLU A 229 -7.86 15.76 4.26
N ASN A 230 -7.01 16.27 3.38
CA ASN A 230 -7.43 17.22 2.34
C ASN A 230 -8.23 16.52 1.25
N SER A 231 -9.34 17.14 0.84
CA SER A 231 -10.13 16.71 -0.31
C SER A 231 -9.27 16.62 -1.58
N ILE A 232 -9.63 15.70 -2.49
CA ILE A 232 -9.06 15.69 -3.85
C ILE A 232 -9.39 16.97 -4.64
N PHE A 233 -10.38 17.74 -4.19
CA PHE A 233 -10.80 19.04 -4.72
C PHE A 233 -10.28 20.24 -3.91
N THR A 234 -9.29 20.06 -3.03
CA THR A 234 -8.63 21.18 -2.37
C THR A 234 -7.88 22.05 -3.41
N CYS A 235 -8.06 23.36 -3.35
CA CYS A 235 -7.36 24.35 -4.14
C CYS A 235 -5.99 24.70 -3.52
N ASP A 236 -5.15 25.44 -4.25
CA ASP A 236 -3.84 25.89 -3.80
C ASP A 236 -3.87 26.79 -2.55
N ASN A 237 -4.94 27.57 -2.39
CA ASN A 237 -5.21 28.41 -1.23
C ASN A 237 -5.84 27.66 -0.04
N GLY A 238 -6.05 26.34 -0.14
CA GLY A 238 -6.64 25.50 0.90
C GLY A 238 -8.17 25.44 0.93
N THR A 239 -8.89 26.19 0.09
CA THR A 239 -10.36 26.04 -0.02
C THR A 239 -10.71 24.74 -0.76
N VAL A 240 -11.93 24.24 -0.62
CA VAL A 240 -12.42 23.09 -1.41
C VAL A 240 -13.36 23.63 -2.50
N ASN A 241 -13.11 23.25 -3.77
CA ASN A 241 -13.99 23.59 -4.89
C ASN A 241 -14.33 22.33 -5.71
N GLU A 242 -15.52 21.79 -5.43
CA GLU A 242 -16.07 20.59 -6.06
C GLU A 242 -16.65 20.89 -7.46
N PRO A 243 -16.76 19.88 -8.34
CA PRO A 243 -17.37 20.05 -9.65
C PRO A 243 -18.86 20.42 -9.55
N GLY A 244 -19.32 21.26 -10.46
CA GLY A 244 -20.74 21.65 -10.57
C GLY A 244 -21.00 23.15 -10.70
N GLY A 245 -19.97 23.98 -10.49
CA GLY A 245 -19.98 25.42 -10.75
C GLY A 245 -19.60 25.81 -12.19
N THR A 246 -19.68 27.11 -12.50
CA THR A 246 -19.20 27.69 -13.77
C THR A 246 -17.71 28.04 -13.74
N ASP A 247 -17.11 28.03 -12.56
CA ASP A 247 -15.72 28.37 -12.24
C ASP A 247 -14.75 27.19 -12.32
N GLY A 248 -15.25 26.00 -12.69
CA GLY A 248 -14.47 24.77 -12.75
C GLY A 248 -14.38 24.08 -11.39
N ASP A 249 -13.42 23.17 -11.24
CA ASP A 249 -13.12 22.48 -9.98
C ASP A 249 -11.62 22.57 -9.68
N CYS A 250 -11.24 22.15 -8.48
CA CYS A 250 -9.85 22.15 -8.05
C CYS A 250 -9.19 20.77 -8.10
N LYS A 251 -9.72 19.78 -8.83
CA LYS A 251 -9.16 18.41 -8.89
C LYS A 251 -7.70 18.43 -9.35
N LEU A 252 -7.38 19.23 -10.37
CA LEU A 252 -6.03 19.35 -10.94
C LEU A 252 -5.18 20.47 -10.31
N SER A 253 -5.71 21.22 -9.34
CA SER A 253 -4.95 22.27 -8.66
C SER A 253 -3.79 21.70 -7.84
N THR A 254 -2.67 22.43 -7.78
CA THR A 254 -1.55 22.10 -6.88
C THR A 254 -2.04 22.09 -5.44
N LYS A 255 -1.93 20.94 -4.77
CA LYS A 255 -2.44 20.76 -3.41
C LYS A 255 -1.45 21.27 -2.36
N PRO A 256 -1.91 21.91 -1.26
CA PRO A 256 -1.09 22.15 -0.09
C PRO A 256 -0.42 20.87 0.41
N GLN A 257 0.78 21.00 0.97
CA GLN A 257 1.60 19.87 1.45
C GLN A 257 1.77 19.92 2.99
N PRO A 258 0.67 19.83 3.77
CA PRO A 258 0.70 19.98 5.23
C PRO A 258 1.55 18.93 5.94
N GLN A 259 1.72 17.75 5.33
CA GLN A 259 2.52 16.67 5.88
C GLN A 259 3.98 17.04 6.10
N TRP A 260 4.52 17.94 5.26
CA TRP A 260 5.89 18.44 5.40
C TRP A 260 5.94 19.67 6.29
N THR A 261 5.03 20.63 6.09
CA THR A 261 5.05 21.89 6.86
C THR A 261 4.73 21.67 8.33
N ASN A 262 3.92 20.66 8.64
CA ASN A 262 3.45 20.36 9.99
C ASN A 262 4.15 19.15 10.61
N ASN A 263 5.22 18.63 9.99
CA ASN A 263 6.01 17.50 10.49
C ASN A 263 5.15 16.28 10.92
N TRP A 264 4.30 15.77 10.04
CA TRP A 264 3.37 14.69 10.40
C TRP A 264 4.05 13.41 10.88
N LEU A 265 5.29 13.15 10.46
CA LEU A 265 6.08 12.01 10.96
C LEU A 265 6.43 12.15 12.45
N GLY A 266 6.45 13.36 13.00
CA GLY A 266 6.63 13.60 14.44
C GLY A 266 5.31 13.75 15.22
N ASP A 267 4.16 13.66 14.55
CA ASP A 267 2.85 13.65 15.19
C ASP A 267 2.45 12.21 15.52
N SER A 268 2.33 11.89 16.80
CA SER A 268 2.05 10.51 17.24
C SER A 268 0.72 9.95 16.76
N ASN A 269 -0.29 10.80 16.50
CA ASN A 269 -1.57 10.33 15.97
C ASN A 269 -1.49 9.94 14.49
N ARG A 270 -0.51 10.48 13.76
CA ARG A 270 -0.29 10.16 12.35
C ARG A 270 0.79 9.10 12.17
N SER A 271 1.87 9.17 12.94
CA SER A 271 2.96 8.19 12.90
C SER A 271 2.45 6.79 13.25
N GLN A 272 1.48 6.64 14.17
CA GLN A 272 0.87 5.34 14.46
C GLN A 272 0.23 4.66 13.23
N ILE A 273 -0.27 5.43 12.26
CA ILE A 273 -0.84 4.88 11.01
C ILE A 273 0.28 4.31 10.17
N TYR A 274 1.34 5.11 9.98
CA TYR A 274 2.52 4.73 9.24
C TYR A 274 3.21 3.50 9.85
N GLU A 275 3.39 3.48 11.17
CA GLU A 275 4.00 2.36 11.91
C GLU A 275 3.17 1.09 11.77
N ALA A 276 1.85 1.17 11.99
CA ALA A 276 0.95 0.05 11.82
C ALA A 276 0.99 -0.49 10.38
N TRP A 277 0.84 0.38 9.37
CA TRP A 277 0.83 -0.04 7.97
C TRP A 277 2.18 -0.57 7.51
N SER A 278 3.28 -0.01 8.02
CA SER A 278 4.64 -0.53 7.79
C SER A 278 4.80 -1.94 8.35
N ARG A 279 4.31 -2.20 9.57
CA ARG A 279 4.30 -3.54 10.18
C ARG A 279 3.46 -4.51 9.37
N LEU A 280 2.27 -4.12 8.92
CA LEU A 280 1.38 -4.94 8.09
C LEU A 280 2.03 -5.30 6.74
N ASN A 281 2.66 -4.33 6.09
CA ASN A 281 3.39 -4.57 4.85
C ASN A 281 4.60 -5.48 5.07
N ALA A 282 5.34 -5.29 6.16
CA ALA A 282 6.45 -6.17 6.51
C ALA A 282 5.98 -7.62 6.77
N LEU A 283 4.84 -7.80 7.45
CA LEU A 283 4.22 -9.13 7.60
C LEU A 283 3.86 -9.72 6.25
N LYS A 284 3.18 -8.97 5.39
CA LYS A 284 2.74 -9.43 4.07
C LYS A 284 3.87 -9.83 3.15
N ILE A 285 4.97 -9.08 3.15
CA ILE A 285 6.13 -9.34 2.29
C ILE A 285 6.95 -10.53 2.79
N ASN A 286 7.05 -10.72 4.11
CA ASN A 286 8.00 -11.66 4.72
C ASN A 286 7.36 -12.92 5.31
N LYS A 287 6.05 -13.13 5.14
CA LYS A 287 5.34 -14.31 5.66
C LYS A 287 4.44 -14.91 4.59
N ASP A 288 4.82 -16.11 4.16
CA ASP A 288 4.19 -16.86 3.07
C ASP A 288 2.67 -17.07 3.27
N VAL A 289 2.17 -17.10 4.51
CA VAL A 289 0.73 -17.18 4.80
C VAL A 289 -0.10 -16.10 4.09
N PHE A 290 0.45 -14.90 3.86
CA PHE A 290 -0.26 -13.82 3.18
C PHE A 290 -0.32 -13.98 1.66
N GLU A 291 0.34 -15.00 1.10
CA GLU A 291 0.14 -15.47 -0.28
C GLU A 291 -0.93 -16.58 -0.37
N GLY A 292 -1.38 -17.08 0.78
CA GLY A 292 -2.30 -18.21 0.90
C GLY A 292 -3.78 -17.88 0.63
N SER A 293 -4.63 -18.75 1.15
CA SER A 293 -6.08 -18.64 1.08
C SER A 293 -6.63 -17.67 2.12
N TYR A 294 -7.85 -17.19 1.90
CA TYR A 294 -8.50 -16.25 2.80
C TYR A 294 -10.01 -16.33 2.74
N SER A 295 -10.66 -15.82 3.79
CA SER A 295 -12.09 -15.51 3.84
C SER A 295 -12.28 -14.13 4.44
N ILE A 296 -13.18 -13.36 3.85
CA ILE A 296 -13.57 -12.01 4.31
C ILE A 296 -15.02 -12.10 4.75
N ASP A 297 -15.30 -11.60 5.95
CA ASP A 297 -16.64 -11.39 6.47
C ASP A 297 -16.79 -9.90 6.79
N SER A 298 -17.61 -9.21 5.99
CA SER A 298 -17.81 -7.78 6.05
C SER A 298 -19.25 -7.37 5.72
N GLY A 299 -19.58 -6.08 5.85
CA GLY A 299 -20.94 -5.57 5.71
C GLY A 299 -21.62 -5.23 7.04
N ASP A 300 -20.88 -5.39 8.14
CA ASP A 300 -21.14 -4.76 9.42
C ASP A 300 -19.98 -3.81 9.79
N LEU A 301 -19.92 -3.38 11.05
CA LEU A 301 -18.85 -2.54 11.59
C LEU A 301 -17.79 -3.34 12.34
N THR A 302 -17.86 -4.66 12.33
CA THR A 302 -16.93 -5.56 13.03
C THR A 302 -16.37 -6.63 12.08
N PRO A 303 -15.74 -6.22 10.96
CA PRO A 303 -15.30 -7.16 9.95
C PRO A 303 -14.25 -8.13 10.49
N ARG A 304 -14.24 -9.32 9.91
CA ARG A 304 -13.32 -10.41 10.24
C ARG A 304 -12.66 -10.93 8.98
N ILE A 305 -11.36 -11.20 9.07
CA ILE A 305 -10.62 -11.82 7.98
C ILE A 305 -9.84 -13.00 8.56
N PHE A 306 -9.94 -14.14 7.90
CA PHE A 306 -9.11 -15.31 8.18
C PHE A 306 -8.23 -15.57 6.97
N ILE A 307 -6.92 -15.73 7.20
CA ILE A 307 -5.92 -16.02 6.17
C ILE A 307 -5.19 -17.29 6.60
N TRP A 308 -5.01 -18.22 5.67
CA TRP A 308 -4.33 -19.47 5.97
C TRP A 308 -3.55 -20.01 4.78
N ASP A 309 -2.53 -20.80 5.08
CA ASP A 309 -1.84 -21.62 4.10
C ASP A 309 -1.66 -23.04 4.65
N ASP A 310 -2.34 -23.99 4.01
CA ASP A 310 -2.29 -25.40 4.39
C ASP A 310 -0.99 -26.09 3.98
N ALA A 311 -0.22 -25.51 3.06
CA ALA A 311 1.11 -26.01 2.68
C ALA A 311 2.15 -25.76 3.77
N LEU A 312 1.96 -24.73 4.61
CA LEU A 312 2.88 -24.40 5.70
C LEU A 312 2.68 -25.32 6.92
N PRO A 313 3.77 -25.73 7.60
CA PRO A 313 3.70 -26.54 8.79
C PRO A 313 3.14 -25.75 9.99
N SER A 314 2.57 -26.44 10.98
CA SER A 314 2.01 -25.79 12.18
C SER A 314 3.04 -25.07 13.06
N THR A 315 4.32 -25.35 12.86
CA THR A 315 5.46 -24.69 13.51
C THR A 315 5.81 -23.34 12.89
N GLU A 316 5.19 -22.99 11.75
CA GLU A 316 5.31 -21.71 11.09
C GLU A 316 3.99 -20.92 11.19
N LEU A 317 4.05 -19.62 10.90
CA LEU A 317 2.85 -18.82 10.79
C LEU A 317 2.08 -19.30 9.55
N LYS A 318 0.99 -20.01 9.79
CA LYS A 318 0.15 -20.62 8.74
C LYS A 318 -1.33 -20.26 8.85
N ASN A 319 -1.75 -19.64 9.96
CA ASN A 319 -3.12 -19.22 10.21
C ASN A 319 -3.10 -17.83 10.87
N VAL A 320 -3.87 -16.89 10.34
CA VAL A 320 -3.98 -15.50 10.81
C VAL A 320 -5.45 -15.11 10.91
N VAL A 321 -5.86 -14.60 12.06
CA VAL A 321 -7.20 -14.06 12.33
C VAL A 321 -7.10 -12.56 12.54
N ILE A 322 -7.89 -11.77 11.82
CA ILE A 322 -7.91 -10.31 11.86
C ILE A 322 -9.31 -9.87 12.27
N LEU A 323 -9.37 -8.97 13.25
CA LEU A 323 -10.60 -8.40 13.79
C LEU A 323 -10.45 -6.89 13.81
N ALA A 324 -11.51 -6.16 13.50
CA ALA A 324 -11.54 -4.71 13.69
C ALA A 324 -12.90 -4.27 14.23
N ASN A 325 -12.95 -3.14 14.93
CA ASN A 325 -14.17 -2.48 15.36
C ASN A 325 -14.23 -1.05 14.80
N PHE A 326 -15.06 -0.86 13.78
CA PHE A 326 -15.38 0.43 13.19
C PHE A 326 -16.66 1.06 13.75
N ASP A 327 -17.30 0.43 14.74
CA ASP A 327 -18.38 1.09 15.47
C ASP A 327 -17.83 2.27 16.29
N VAL A 328 -18.72 3.15 16.71
CA VAL A 328 -18.45 4.26 17.63
C VAL A 328 -18.66 3.85 19.10
N VAL A 329 -18.95 2.57 19.35
CA VAL A 329 -19.01 1.96 20.68
C VAL A 329 -18.21 0.66 20.77
N ALA A 330 -17.85 0.23 21.97
CA ALA A 330 -17.11 -1.02 22.17
C ALA A 330 -17.97 -2.23 21.76
N GLN A 331 -17.36 -3.20 21.07
CA GLN A 331 -18.03 -4.39 20.56
C GLN A 331 -17.38 -5.66 21.08
N ASN A 332 -18.19 -6.69 21.31
CA ASN A 332 -17.72 -8.04 21.61
C ASN A 332 -17.81 -8.87 20.34
N VAL A 333 -16.66 -9.10 19.70
CA VAL A 333 -16.59 -9.79 18.41
C VAL A 333 -16.29 -11.26 18.65
N VAL A 334 -17.10 -12.15 18.08
CA VAL A 334 -16.75 -13.57 17.97
C VAL A 334 -15.72 -13.70 16.86
N PRO A 335 -14.48 -14.11 17.15
CA PRO A 335 -13.38 -14.08 16.19
C PRO A 335 -13.34 -15.27 15.23
N ASP A 336 -14.10 -16.33 15.53
CA ASP A 336 -14.17 -17.58 14.78
C ASP A 336 -12.79 -18.21 14.50
N PHE A 337 -11.95 -18.31 15.54
CA PHE A 337 -10.67 -19.03 15.44
C PHE A 337 -10.91 -20.45 14.90
N PRO A 338 -10.05 -20.96 14.00
CA PRO A 338 -10.23 -22.30 13.44
C PRO A 338 -10.04 -23.42 14.48
N TYR A 339 -9.34 -23.13 15.59
CA TYR A 339 -9.10 -24.05 16.69
C TYR A 339 -8.66 -23.32 17.96
N THR A 340 -8.77 -24.00 19.09
CA THR A 340 -8.30 -23.54 20.41
C THR A 340 -6.78 -23.62 20.54
N GLY A 341 -6.19 -22.83 21.43
CA GLY A 341 -4.76 -22.84 21.74
C GLY A 341 -4.18 -21.45 21.93
N THR A 342 -2.86 -21.36 21.98
CA THR A 342 -2.16 -20.07 22.07
C THR A 342 -2.11 -19.40 20.70
N TRP A 343 -2.50 -18.13 20.66
CA TRP A 343 -2.42 -17.27 19.49
C TRP A 343 -1.66 -15.99 19.85
N TYR A 344 -0.76 -15.56 18.98
CA TYR A 344 0.16 -14.45 19.23
C TYR A 344 -0.33 -13.18 18.56
N ASP A 345 -0.20 -12.03 19.23
CA ASP A 345 -0.49 -10.73 18.60
C ASP A 345 0.62 -10.42 17.58
N LEU A 346 0.25 -10.30 16.32
CA LEU A 346 1.19 -10.02 15.24
C LEU A 346 1.55 -8.54 15.15
N MET A 347 0.80 -7.66 15.81
CA MET A 347 1.14 -6.24 15.90
C MET A 347 2.16 -5.95 17.01
N ASP A 348 2.40 -6.89 17.92
CA ASP A 348 3.53 -6.88 18.84
C ASP A 348 4.78 -7.39 18.13
N ASP A 349 5.73 -6.49 17.90
CA ASP A 349 7.00 -6.74 17.22
C ASP A 349 7.96 -7.62 18.05
N THR A 350 7.79 -7.63 19.37
CA THR A 350 8.55 -8.49 20.29
C THR A 350 8.10 -9.94 20.24
N GLY A 351 6.87 -10.20 19.75
CA GLY A 351 6.25 -11.52 19.74
C GLY A 351 6.01 -12.12 21.13
N SER A 352 5.94 -11.28 22.17
CA SER A 352 5.81 -11.72 23.57
C SER A 352 4.37 -11.77 24.06
N THR A 353 3.48 -11.03 23.40
CA THR A 353 2.05 -10.98 23.72
C THR A 353 1.27 -12.08 22.99
N SER A 354 0.40 -12.74 23.74
CA SER A 354 -0.44 -13.82 23.23
C SER A 354 -1.72 -13.95 24.05
N ILE A 355 -2.69 -14.64 23.48
CA ILE A 355 -3.93 -15.04 24.13
C ILE A 355 -4.04 -16.57 24.11
N ASN A 356 -4.70 -17.14 25.11
CA ASN A 356 -5.08 -18.54 25.09
C ASN A 356 -6.57 -18.65 24.72
N VAL A 357 -6.85 -19.08 23.49
CA VAL A 357 -8.20 -19.33 22.98
C VAL A 357 -8.68 -20.66 23.55
N SER A 358 -9.52 -20.60 24.59
CA SER A 358 -10.12 -21.79 25.22
C SER A 358 -11.42 -22.25 24.56
N SER A 359 -12.09 -21.36 23.82
CA SER A 359 -13.25 -21.65 22.98
C SER A 359 -13.18 -20.78 21.71
N THR A 360 -13.44 -21.37 20.55
CA THR A 360 -13.43 -20.65 19.26
C THR A 360 -14.57 -19.64 19.14
N THR A 361 -15.60 -19.76 19.99
CA THR A 361 -16.74 -18.85 20.09
C THR A 361 -16.59 -17.78 21.18
N ALA A 362 -15.49 -17.79 21.94
CA ALA A 362 -15.27 -16.78 22.97
C ALA A 362 -15.06 -15.41 22.32
N THR A 363 -15.83 -14.41 22.79
CA THR A 363 -15.75 -13.06 22.25
C THR A 363 -14.50 -12.32 22.71
N ILE A 364 -13.94 -11.49 21.84
CA ILE A 364 -12.90 -10.51 22.15
C ILE A 364 -13.55 -9.12 22.17
N ASN A 365 -13.34 -8.38 23.25
CA ASN A 365 -13.80 -7.00 23.34
C ASN A 365 -12.83 -6.08 22.58
N LEU A 366 -13.38 -5.24 21.69
CA LEU A 366 -12.65 -4.23 20.93
C LEU A 366 -13.24 -2.85 21.19
N GLN A 367 -12.40 -1.88 21.53
CA GLN A 367 -12.80 -0.48 21.61
C GLN A 367 -13.04 0.11 20.21
N PRO A 368 -13.78 1.23 20.09
CA PRO A 368 -13.95 1.94 18.81
C PRO A 368 -12.62 2.27 18.13
N GLY A 369 -12.45 1.86 16.88
CA GLY A 369 -11.22 2.03 16.09
C GLY A 369 -10.12 1.00 16.38
N GLU A 370 -10.32 0.08 17.33
CA GLU A 370 -9.34 -0.96 17.66
C GLU A 370 -9.39 -2.11 16.64
N PHE A 371 -8.23 -2.72 16.41
CA PHE A 371 -8.10 -3.95 15.65
C PHE A 371 -7.13 -4.91 16.36
N LYS A 372 -7.22 -6.20 16.01
CA LYS A 372 -6.31 -7.25 16.47
C LYS A 372 -5.94 -8.15 15.31
N ILE A 373 -4.69 -8.61 15.29
CA ILE A 373 -4.20 -9.59 14.34
C ILE A 373 -3.53 -10.71 15.11
N TYR A 374 -4.09 -11.90 15.06
CA TYR A 374 -3.62 -13.06 15.79
C TYR A 374 -3.05 -14.11 14.85
N GLY A 375 -1.86 -14.61 15.14
CA GLY A 375 -1.21 -15.70 14.41
C GLY A 375 -1.06 -16.96 15.25
N ASN A 376 -1.06 -18.14 14.62
CA ASN A 376 -0.78 -19.41 15.32
C ASN A 376 0.68 -19.56 15.78
N GLN A 377 1.57 -18.69 15.32
CA GLN A 377 2.97 -18.60 15.73
C GLN A 377 3.36 -17.14 15.95
N ALA A 378 4.31 -16.91 16.85
CA ALA A 378 4.88 -15.59 17.07
C ALA A 378 5.70 -15.15 15.85
N VAL A 379 5.63 -13.87 15.51
CA VAL A 379 6.49 -13.26 14.50
C VAL A 379 7.33 -12.17 15.13
N MET A 380 8.57 -12.53 15.45
CA MET A 380 9.58 -11.55 15.81
C MET A 380 10.05 -10.86 14.54
N THR A 381 9.91 -9.55 14.48
CA THR A 381 10.75 -8.75 13.59
C THR A 381 12.09 -8.60 14.29
N LEU A 382 13.14 -9.20 13.73
CA LEU A 382 14.47 -8.64 13.94
C LEU A 382 14.37 -7.23 13.36
N GLY A 383 14.16 -6.24 14.24
CA GLY A 383 13.91 -4.88 13.83
C GLY A 383 14.96 -4.47 12.80
N LEU A 384 14.51 -3.99 11.65
CA LEU A 384 15.32 -3.02 10.92
C LEU A 384 15.63 -1.95 11.95
N GLU A 385 16.92 -1.77 12.30
CA GLU A 385 17.36 -0.83 13.32
C GLU A 385 16.62 0.48 13.13
N GLU A 386 15.65 0.70 14.01
CA GLU A 386 14.99 1.96 14.18
C GLU A 386 16.13 2.96 14.40
N PHE A 387 16.23 3.94 13.52
CA PHE A 387 17.13 5.09 13.66
C PHE A 387 16.61 5.96 14.83
N GLU A 388 16.52 5.36 16.01
CA GLU A 388 16.32 6.02 17.28
C GLU A 388 17.42 7.07 17.39
N THR A 389 16.99 8.32 17.55
CA THR A 389 17.76 9.55 17.52
C THR A 389 18.67 9.69 18.75
N THR A 390 19.35 8.62 19.14
CA THR A 390 20.46 8.71 20.08
C THR A 390 21.60 9.48 19.41
N ASN A 391 21.83 10.69 19.93
CA ASN A 391 22.89 11.61 19.53
C ASN A 391 24.28 11.07 19.90
N VAL A 392 24.62 9.82 19.56
CA VAL A 392 25.97 9.27 19.72
C VAL A 392 26.91 10.02 18.77
N ARG A 393 27.91 10.69 19.33
CA ARG A 393 28.96 11.41 18.63
C ARG A 393 30.29 10.74 18.94
N LEU A 394 31.05 10.48 17.89
CA LEU A 394 32.41 9.99 17.96
C LEU A 394 33.37 11.17 17.75
N TYR A 395 34.28 11.41 18.70
CA TYR A 395 35.27 12.50 18.60
C TYR A 395 36.59 12.20 19.32
N PRO A 396 37.73 12.75 18.87
CA PRO A 396 37.88 13.51 17.62
C PRO A 396 37.73 12.61 16.39
N ASN A 397 37.20 13.18 15.31
CA ASN A 397 37.11 12.53 14.01
C ASN A 397 37.30 13.61 12.93
N PRO A 398 38.45 13.65 12.22
CA PRO A 398 39.49 12.62 12.15
C PRO A 398 40.32 12.43 13.45
N THR A 399 40.96 11.25 13.61
CA THR A 399 41.82 10.90 14.75
C THR A 399 43.20 10.38 14.31
N ASN A 400 44.21 10.56 15.17
CA ASN A 400 45.56 10.01 15.01
C ASN A 400 45.77 8.68 15.78
N GLY A 401 44.70 8.05 16.27
CA GLY A 401 44.80 6.73 16.93
C GLY A 401 43.90 6.51 18.13
N VAL A 402 43.10 7.50 18.55
CA VAL A 402 42.21 7.38 19.71
C VAL A 402 40.91 8.16 19.48
N PHE A 403 39.77 7.59 19.82
CA PHE A 403 38.50 8.33 19.84
C PHE A 403 37.70 8.06 21.12
N THR A 404 36.71 8.90 21.36
CA THR A 404 35.77 8.80 22.48
C THR A 404 34.33 8.87 21.97
N LEU A 405 33.39 8.40 22.80
CA LEU A 405 31.96 8.46 22.56
C LEU A 405 31.29 9.28 23.66
N ASN A 406 30.26 10.06 23.32
CA ASN A 406 29.52 10.90 24.29
C ASN A 406 28.43 10.15 25.08
N THR A 407 28.32 8.84 24.93
CA THR A 407 27.31 8.00 25.60
C THR A 407 27.96 6.78 26.24
N ASN A 408 27.26 6.14 27.18
CA ASN A 408 27.68 4.84 27.71
C ASN A 408 27.43 3.74 26.67
N THR A 409 28.37 2.80 26.56
CA THR A 409 28.37 1.79 25.50
C THR A 409 28.80 0.43 26.01
N SER A 410 28.14 -0.61 25.53
CA SER A 410 28.38 -2.01 25.88
C SER A 410 29.31 -2.74 24.89
N SER A 411 29.36 -2.26 23.64
CA SER A 411 30.35 -2.73 22.66
C SER A 411 30.63 -1.71 21.56
N VAL A 412 31.83 -1.77 20.97
CA VAL A 412 32.24 -0.97 19.82
C VAL A 412 32.98 -1.88 18.84
N SER A 413 32.43 -2.02 17.64
CA SER A 413 32.99 -2.82 16.55
C SER A 413 33.46 -1.92 15.40
N ILE A 414 34.64 -2.18 14.87
CA ILE A 414 35.27 -1.37 13.82
C ILE A 414 35.49 -2.25 12.60
N TYR A 415 34.98 -1.80 11.46
CA TYR A 415 35.05 -2.47 10.17
C TYR A 415 35.83 -1.63 9.16
N ASP A 416 36.55 -2.28 8.27
CA ASP A 416 37.08 -1.61 7.08
C ASP A 416 35.99 -1.40 6.01
N LEU A 417 36.33 -0.71 4.92
CA LEU A 417 35.38 -0.41 3.83
C LEU A 417 34.90 -1.66 3.06
N THR A 418 35.54 -2.81 3.23
CA THR A 418 35.09 -4.09 2.66
C THR A 418 34.10 -4.82 3.57
N GLY A 419 33.80 -4.26 4.75
CA GLY A 419 32.92 -4.87 5.74
C GLY A 419 33.63 -5.88 6.66
N LYS A 420 34.96 -6.00 6.59
CA LYS A 420 35.72 -6.91 7.46
C LYS A 420 35.89 -6.27 8.83
N LEU A 421 35.56 -7.02 9.89
CA LEU A 421 35.83 -6.62 11.27
C LEU A 421 37.35 -6.56 11.52
N VAL A 422 37.84 -5.37 11.85
CA VAL A 422 39.28 -5.11 12.09
C VAL A 422 39.62 -4.90 13.56
N LYS A 423 38.63 -4.50 14.39
CA LYS A 423 38.80 -4.36 15.84
C LYS A 423 37.45 -4.39 16.56
N GLN A 424 37.44 -4.89 17.80
CA GLN A 424 36.26 -4.90 18.65
C GLN A 424 36.65 -4.60 20.10
N PHE A 425 35.76 -3.89 20.81
CA PHE A 425 35.84 -3.60 22.23
C PHE A 425 34.53 -4.05 22.88
N ASP A 426 34.60 -4.97 23.83
CA ASP A 426 33.45 -5.47 24.57
C ASP A 426 33.58 -5.12 26.05
N GLY A 427 32.53 -4.56 26.65
CA GLY A 427 32.51 -4.14 28.05
C GLY A 427 31.65 -2.91 28.29
N ASN A 428 31.45 -2.58 29.57
CA ASN A 428 30.65 -1.40 29.96
C ASN A 428 31.55 -0.16 30.00
N PHE A 429 31.56 0.61 28.92
CA PHE A 429 32.35 1.83 28.78
C PHE A 429 31.48 3.05 29.11
N THR A 430 31.92 3.87 30.06
CA THR A 430 31.25 5.14 30.38
C THR A 430 31.49 6.17 29.28
N SER A 431 30.57 7.14 29.14
CA SER A 431 30.77 8.32 28.29
C SER A 431 32.15 8.95 28.52
N GLY A 432 32.85 9.28 27.43
CA GLY A 432 34.23 9.80 27.44
C GLY A 432 35.32 8.73 27.53
N TYR A 433 34.98 7.43 27.54
CA TYR A 433 35.98 6.36 27.48
C TYR A 433 36.81 6.44 26.18
N SER A 434 38.10 6.16 26.32
CA SER A 434 39.11 6.31 25.28
C SER A 434 39.36 4.99 24.55
N PHE A 435 38.95 4.91 23.29
CA PHE A 435 39.14 3.73 22.43
C PHE A 435 40.42 3.90 21.60
N ASP A 436 41.45 3.11 21.94
CA ASP A 436 42.74 3.12 21.24
C ASP A 436 42.70 2.24 19.98
N ILE A 437 42.93 2.85 18.82
CA ILE A 437 43.01 2.23 17.48
C ILE A 437 44.38 2.48 16.82
N SER A 438 45.40 2.84 17.58
CA SER A 438 46.76 3.17 17.10
C SER A 438 47.36 2.08 16.21
N ASN A 439 47.00 0.82 16.43
CA ASN A 439 47.43 -0.34 15.65
C ASN A 439 46.73 -0.52 14.28
N LEU A 440 45.66 0.21 13.99
CA LEU A 440 44.99 0.14 12.67
C LEU A 440 45.75 0.97 11.62
N THR A 441 45.63 0.65 10.33
CA THR A 441 46.24 1.46 9.27
C THR A 441 45.50 2.78 9.06
N LYS A 442 46.13 3.76 8.39
CA LYS A 442 45.46 5.02 8.02
C LYS A 442 44.41 4.73 6.94
N SER A 443 43.13 4.95 7.26
CA SER A 443 42.00 4.65 6.37
C SER A 443 40.71 5.26 6.93
N ILE A 444 39.62 5.08 6.17
CA ILE A 444 38.25 5.27 6.63
C ILE A 444 37.73 3.93 7.16
N TYR A 445 37.07 3.97 8.31
CA TYR A 445 36.45 2.82 8.97
C TYR A 445 34.97 3.10 9.23
N LEU A 446 34.18 2.04 9.32
CA LEU A 446 32.82 2.06 9.85
C LEU A 446 32.87 1.57 11.30
N VAL A 447 32.26 2.32 12.21
CA VAL A 447 32.22 2.00 13.64
C VAL A 447 30.78 1.75 14.03
N THR A 448 30.47 0.52 14.43
CA THR A 448 29.19 0.13 14.99
C THR A 448 29.28 0.16 16.51
N ILE A 449 28.37 0.88 17.14
CA ILE A 449 28.35 1.19 18.56
C ILE A 449 27.08 0.60 19.14
N LYS A 450 27.19 -0.18 20.20
CA LYS A 450 26.04 -0.64 20.99
C LYS A 450 26.00 0.12 22.31
N THR A 451 24.91 0.81 22.59
CA THR A 451 24.69 1.50 23.88
C THR A 451 24.32 0.49 24.98
N ASP A 452 24.32 0.95 26.23
CA ASP A 452 23.83 0.14 27.37
C ASP A 452 22.32 -0.15 27.27
N SER A 453 21.55 0.70 26.57
CA SER A 453 20.12 0.49 26.29
C SER A 453 19.86 -0.54 25.19
N GLY A 454 20.91 -1.13 24.59
CA GLY A 454 20.81 -2.09 23.50
C GLY A 454 20.69 -1.48 22.11
N ALA A 455 20.62 -0.15 22.00
CA ALA A 455 20.56 0.55 20.71
C ALA A 455 21.88 0.41 19.95
N LEU A 456 21.79 0.22 18.64
CA LEU A 456 22.94 0.12 17.73
C LEU A 456 23.04 1.39 16.87
N LYS A 457 24.26 1.84 16.60
CA LYS A 457 24.53 2.98 15.73
C LYS A 457 25.81 2.79 14.95
N THR A 458 25.74 2.99 13.64
CA THR A 458 26.93 2.97 12.77
C THR A 458 27.34 4.38 12.37
N THR A 459 28.63 4.69 12.48
CA THR A 459 29.20 5.99 12.10
C THR A 459 30.55 5.84 11.41
N LYS A 460 30.95 6.87 10.65
CA LYS A 460 32.23 6.91 9.94
C LYS A 460 33.34 7.39 10.86
N LEU A 461 34.50 6.74 10.81
CA LEU A 461 35.73 7.15 11.49
C LEU A 461 36.87 7.33 10.49
N VAL A 462 37.58 8.45 10.55
CA VAL A 462 38.72 8.75 9.69
C VAL A 462 40.00 8.72 10.53
N LYS A 463 40.90 7.78 10.25
CA LYS A 463 42.24 7.73 10.83
C LYS A 463 43.28 8.22 9.82
N PHE A 464 44.04 9.25 10.18
CA PHE A 464 44.97 9.94 9.27
C PHE A 464 46.44 9.79 9.63
#